data_AF-A0A4V3UQG0-F1
#
_entry.id   AF-A0A4V3UQG0-F1
#
_cell.length_a   1.000
_cell.length_b   1.000
_cell.length_c   1.000
_cell.angle_alpha   90.00
_cell.angle_beta   90.00
_cell.angle_gamma   90.00
#
_symmetry.space_group_name_H-M   'P 1'
#
loop_
_entity.id
_entity.type
_entity.pdbx_description
1 polymer ?
#
loop_
_entity_poly.entity_id
_entity_poly.type
_entity_poly.pdbx_seq_one_letter_code
_entity_poly.pdbx_strand_id
1 'polypeptide(L)'
;MILSSSIHQLCQISLLLVSFIHLADGATSSRKQQVLGLEPLTGNFPKIITGLYGSPPKIQVHDPQGNASWSWDANTGLSKVPGTLRRCIQGGWSATEVKVVAKGTKIVAIIGYSAVVIKYTPREQDDKMVEFAVCLNGKLGNAHTVEMLPGNLLAIATTGQKQDAGIWVYDSNRMTNSPKPIQIIPGVRAIHGMLWDQTAQTLWAAGNTDAADGTGGVSYGIIQGYKYDQIRNRLTKGASYTMTFARQLGTEWEGTPFAKWWDGPHDLVPVPSQRVLLFPTDRDIHAINLSTGVFNHNGTQLEMQYLRGFRELGNRTGYNKEHLPRSDIKSRTCPASEPTKSA
;
A
#
# COMPACT_ATOMS: atom_id res chain seq x y z
N MET A 1 -30.61 15.60 -30.59
CA MET A 1 -30.60 15.51 -29.11
C MET A 1 -30.45 14.03 -28.77
N ILE A 2 -29.22 13.54 -28.66
CA ILE A 2 -28.92 12.15 -28.35
C ILE A 2 -28.29 12.15 -26.96
N LEU A 3 -29.03 11.61 -26.01
CA LEU A 3 -28.57 11.38 -24.64
C LEU A 3 -27.49 10.29 -24.68
N SER A 4 -26.26 10.70 -24.41
CA SER A 4 -25.12 9.81 -24.16
C SER A 4 -25.32 9.13 -22.80
N SER A 5 -25.49 7.80 -22.79
CA SER A 5 -25.49 6.98 -21.59
C SER A 5 -24.06 6.82 -21.06
N SER A 6 -23.76 7.50 -19.96
CA SER A 6 -22.49 7.37 -19.26
C SER A 6 -22.44 6.04 -18.49
N ILE A 7 -21.62 5.09 -18.95
CA ILE A 7 -21.33 3.84 -18.22
C ILE A 7 -20.39 4.20 -17.05
N HIS A 8 -20.83 3.99 -15.81
CA HIS A 8 -20.02 4.21 -14.60
C HIS A 8 -19.25 2.93 -14.22
N GLN A 9 -17.93 3.04 -14.07
CA GLN A 9 -17.04 1.96 -13.63
C GLN A 9 -17.07 1.77 -12.10
N LEU A 10 -16.97 0.52 -11.64
CA LEU A 10 -17.14 0.09 -10.24
C LEU A 10 -15.78 -0.01 -9.51
N CYS A 11 -15.59 0.70 -8.40
CA CYS A 11 -14.57 0.35 -7.39
C CYS A 11 -15.23 -0.48 -6.28
N GLN A 12 -14.69 -1.65 -5.94
CA GLN A 12 -15.11 -2.41 -4.76
C GLN A 12 -14.19 -2.14 -3.55
N ILE A 13 -14.66 -2.48 -2.35
CA ILE A 13 -14.00 -2.21 -1.08
C ILE A 13 -13.35 -3.52 -0.62
N SER A 14 -12.02 -3.57 -0.63
CA SER A 14 -11.26 -4.52 0.19
C SER A 14 -10.69 -3.73 1.36
N LEU A 15 -11.25 -3.92 2.55
CA LEU A 15 -10.85 -3.21 3.75
C LEU A 15 -9.61 -3.91 4.34
N LEU A 16 -8.43 -3.33 4.18
CA LEU A 16 -7.22 -3.78 4.87
C LEU A 16 -7.16 -3.06 6.23
N LEU A 17 -7.60 -3.78 7.28
CA LEU A 17 -7.41 -3.36 8.66
C LEU A 17 -5.94 -3.55 9.03
N VAL A 18 -5.16 -2.46 9.04
CA VAL A 18 -3.87 -2.43 9.72
C VAL A 18 -4.12 -1.99 11.15
N SER A 19 -4.35 -2.95 12.05
CA SER A 19 -4.42 -2.68 13.48
C SER A 19 -3.01 -2.42 14.02
N PHE A 20 -2.67 -1.15 14.28
CA PHE A 20 -1.56 -0.82 15.16
C PHE A 20 -2.01 -0.96 16.61
N ILE A 21 -1.73 -2.10 17.23
CA ILE A 21 -1.72 -2.22 18.69
C ILE A 21 -0.42 -2.90 19.09
N HIS A 22 0.53 -2.09 19.58
CA HIS A 22 1.54 -2.55 20.53
C HIS A 22 0.95 -2.38 21.93
N LEU A 23 0.27 -3.42 22.41
CA LEU A 23 0.13 -3.70 23.84
C LEU A 23 0.30 -5.21 23.98
N ALA A 24 1.42 -5.59 24.59
CA ALA A 24 1.55 -6.91 25.17
C ALA A 24 0.56 -7.02 26.31
N ASP A 25 -0.50 -7.82 26.14
CA ASP A 25 -0.99 -8.74 27.16
C ASP A 25 -2.03 -9.68 26.55
N GLY A 26 -1.90 -10.96 26.87
CA GLY A 26 -2.60 -12.04 26.20
C GLY A 26 -4.08 -12.09 26.48
N ALA A 27 -4.86 -12.50 25.48
CA ALA A 27 -5.83 -13.58 25.59
C ALA A 27 -6.52 -13.80 24.23
N THR A 28 -6.39 -15.03 23.77
CA THR A 28 -7.28 -15.76 22.87
C THR A 28 -8.70 -15.19 22.74
N SER A 29 -9.05 -14.67 21.57
CA SER A 29 -10.40 -14.79 21.03
C SER A 29 -10.34 -14.57 19.52
N SER A 30 -10.55 -15.65 18.76
CA SER A 30 -10.96 -15.58 17.37
C SER A 30 -12.36 -14.96 17.29
N ARG A 31 -12.46 -13.63 17.52
CA ARG A 31 -13.65 -12.91 17.11
C ARG A 31 -13.72 -13.02 15.60
N LYS A 32 -14.74 -13.75 15.14
CA LYS A 32 -15.21 -13.81 13.75
C LYS A 32 -15.07 -12.40 13.16
N GLN A 33 -14.11 -12.22 12.25
CA GLN A 33 -14.12 -11.10 11.33
C GLN A 33 -15.42 -11.27 10.53
N GLN A 34 -16.47 -10.57 10.96
CA GLN A 34 -17.67 -10.45 10.13
C GLN A 34 -17.30 -9.51 9.00
N VAL A 35 -17.01 -10.09 7.84
CA VAL A 35 -17.10 -9.36 6.57
C VAL A 35 -18.56 -8.94 6.46
N LEU A 36 -18.84 -7.67 6.75
CA LEU A 36 -20.19 -7.12 6.76
C LEU A 36 -20.76 -7.18 5.35
N GLY A 37 -21.76 -8.05 5.17
CA GLY A 37 -22.78 -8.01 4.12
C GLY A 37 -22.31 -7.59 2.74
N LEU A 38 -21.52 -8.44 2.07
CA LEU A 38 -21.56 -8.46 0.62
C LEU A 38 -22.87 -9.16 0.26
N GLU A 39 -23.84 -8.42 -0.31
CA GLU A 39 -24.91 -9.03 -1.10
C GLU A 39 -24.33 -10.14 -2.00
N PRO A 40 -25.04 -11.24 -2.32
CA PRO A 40 -24.53 -12.28 -3.19
C PRO A 40 -24.12 -11.69 -4.54
N LEU A 41 -22.82 -11.39 -4.63
CA LEU A 41 -22.20 -10.79 -5.78
C LEU A 41 -22.22 -11.86 -6.88
N THR A 42 -23.10 -11.71 -7.87
CA THR A 42 -23.22 -12.59 -9.03
C THR A 42 -22.42 -11.99 -10.20
N GLY A 43 -21.31 -12.64 -10.58
CA GLY A 43 -20.39 -12.16 -11.62
C GLY A 43 -18.99 -12.79 -11.54
N ASN A 44 -18.20 -12.70 -12.61
CA ASN A 44 -16.77 -13.03 -12.59
C ASN A 44 -16.02 -11.87 -11.91
N PHE A 45 -15.72 -12.02 -10.62
CA PHE A 45 -15.02 -10.98 -9.86
C PHE A 45 -13.50 -11.08 -10.03
N PRO A 46 -12.80 -9.94 -10.06
CA PRO A 46 -11.35 -9.93 -9.96
C PRO A 46 -10.93 -10.52 -8.61
N LYS A 47 -9.88 -11.34 -8.63
CA LYS A 47 -9.33 -11.95 -7.41
C LYS A 47 -8.74 -10.89 -6.48
N ILE A 48 -8.87 -11.08 -5.19
CA ILE A 48 -8.34 -10.22 -4.13
C ILE A 48 -7.03 -10.83 -3.61
N ILE A 49 -5.99 -10.02 -3.45
CA ILE A 49 -4.75 -10.42 -2.79
C ILE A 49 -4.69 -9.81 -1.38
N THR A 50 -4.36 -10.64 -0.39
CA THR A 50 -4.37 -10.24 1.02
C THR A 50 -3.14 -10.78 1.73
N GLY A 51 -2.47 -9.90 2.48
CA GLY A 51 -1.47 -10.27 3.49
C GLY A 51 -2.15 -10.59 4.81
N LEU A 52 -1.75 -11.68 5.45
CA LEU A 52 -2.35 -12.18 6.69
C LEU A 52 -1.28 -12.32 7.78
N TYR A 53 -1.65 -11.85 8.96
CA TYR A 53 -0.88 -12.06 10.17
C TYR A 53 -1.00 -13.53 10.62
N GLY A 54 0.07 -14.07 11.19
CA GLY A 54 0.12 -15.45 11.65
C GLY A 54 1.54 -15.91 11.94
N SER A 55 1.66 -17.15 12.44
CA SER A 55 2.94 -17.83 12.61
C SER A 55 2.87 -19.18 11.89
N PRO A 56 3.36 -19.30 10.63
CA PRO A 56 3.96 -18.24 9.82
C PRO A 56 2.94 -17.24 9.24
N PRO A 57 3.36 -16.00 8.88
CA PRO A 57 2.52 -15.06 8.13
C PRO A 57 2.28 -15.58 6.71
N LYS A 58 1.17 -15.14 6.10
CA LYS A 58 0.67 -15.72 4.85
C LYS A 58 0.25 -14.65 3.86
N ILE A 59 0.22 -15.04 2.58
CA ILE A 59 -0.37 -14.28 1.48
C ILE A 59 -1.40 -15.18 0.83
N GLN A 60 -2.58 -14.65 0.54
CA GLN A 60 -3.66 -15.38 -0.12
C GLN A 60 -4.19 -14.60 -1.31
N VAL A 61 -4.59 -15.35 -2.34
CA VAL A 61 -5.40 -14.82 -3.44
C VAL A 61 -6.74 -15.54 -3.41
N HIS A 62 -7.81 -14.79 -3.14
CA HIS A 62 -9.15 -15.33 -2.90
C HIS A 62 -10.24 -14.57 -3.66
N ASP A 63 -11.43 -15.15 -3.73
CA ASP A 63 -12.63 -14.46 -4.21
C ASP A 63 -13.23 -13.54 -3.13
N PRO A 64 -14.26 -12.72 -3.45
CA PRO A 64 -14.93 -11.88 -2.45
C PRO A 64 -15.60 -12.65 -1.31
N GLN A 65 -15.89 -13.95 -1.48
CA GLN A 65 -16.44 -14.82 -0.46
C GLN A 65 -15.36 -15.40 0.48
N GLY A 66 -14.08 -15.11 0.20
CA GLY A 66 -12.95 -15.59 0.99
C GLY A 66 -12.45 -16.98 0.60
N ASN A 67 -12.94 -17.56 -0.50
CA ASN A 67 -12.44 -18.85 -0.98
C ASN A 67 -11.06 -18.65 -1.63
N ALA A 68 -10.02 -19.15 -0.97
CA ALA A 68 -8.66 -19.04 -1.46
C ALA A 68 -8.42 -19.93 -2.70
N SER A 69 -7.95 -19.31 -3.78
CA SER A 69 -7.51 -20.00 -5.01
C SER A 69 -6.00 -20.19 -5.08
N TRP A 70 -5.24 -19.46 -4.25
CA TRP A 70 -3.80 -19.56 -4.12
C TRP A 70 -3.39 -19.10 -2.72
N SER A 71 -2.36 -19.72 -2.16
CA SER A 71 -1.80 -19.36 -0.86
C SER A 71 -0.30 -19.58 -0.86
N TRP A 72 0.41 -18.70 -0.15
CA TRP A 72 1.84 -18.74 0.12
C TRP A 72 2.08 -18.38 1.58
N ASP A 73 3.07 -19.01 2.21
CA ASP A 73 3.49 -18.65 3.57
C ASP A 73 5.00 -18.48 3.65
N ALA A 74 5.47 -17.93 4.76
CA ALA A 74 6.89 -17.66 4.99
C ALA A 74 7.81 -18.90 4.98
N ASN A 75 7.30 -20.11 4.78
CA ASN A 75 8.09 -21.34 4.63
C ASN A 75 8.10 -21.88 3.19
N THR A 76 7.32 -21.29 2.28
CA THR A 76 7.10 -21.79 0.92
C THR A 76 8.14 -21.22 -0.06
N GLY A 77 8.62 -22.05 -1.00
CA GLY A 77 9.44 -21.57 -2.12
C GLY A 77 10.84 -21.07 -1.77
N LEU A 78 11.40 -21.52 -0.64
CA LEU A 78 12.66 -21.01 -0.08
C LEU A 78 13.93 -21.76 -0.50
N SER A 79 13.84 -22.78 -1.36
CA SER A 79 14.97 -23.69 -1.64
C SER A 79 16.21 -22.99 -2.19
N LYS A 80 16.04 -21.87 -2.91
CA LYS A 80 17.12 -21.05 -3.47
C LYS A 80 17.47 -19.82 -2.62
N VAL A 81 16.76 -19.60 -1.51
CA VAL A 81 16.93 -18.40 -0.67
C VAL A 81 18.10 -18.63 0.30
N PRO A 82 19.07 -17.71 0.35
CA PRO A 82 20.17 -17.82 1.31
C PRO A 82 19.70 -17.82 2.77
N GLY A 83 20.43 -18.52 3.65
CA GLY A 83 19.98 -18.76 5.03
C GLY A 83 19.72 -17.52 5.86
N THR A 84 20.49 -16.44 5.64
CA THR A 84 20.27 -15.13 6.28
C THR A 84 18.93 -14.52 5.88
N LEU A 85 18.61 -14.53 4.59
CA LEU A 85 17.36 -14.01 4.06
C LEU A 85 16.16 -14.86 4.48
N ARG A 86 16.30 -16.20 4.50
CA ARG A 86 15.27 -17.12 5.01
C ARG A 86 14.84 -16.76 6.43
N ARG A 87 15.80 -16.51 7.32
CA ARG A 87 15.50 -16.07 8.70
C ARG A 87 14.73 -14.75 8.77
N CYS A 88 14.99 -13.82 7.86
CA CYS A 88 14.25 -12.56 7.80
C CYS A 88 12.81 -12.78 7.32
N ILE A 89 12.61 -13.60 6.29
CA ILE A 89 11.27 -13.97 5.78
C ILE A 89 10.45 -14.65 6.88
N GLN A 90 11.06 -15.59 7.61
CA GLN A 90 10.43 -16.37 8.68
C GLN A 90 10.36 -15.64 10.03
N GLY A 91 11.05 -14.52 10.18
CA GLY A 91 11.36 -13.91 11.48
C GLY A 91 10.23 -13.10 12.13
N GLY A 92 9.12 -12.85 11.43
CA GLY A 92 8.01 -12.05 11.93
C GLY A 92 6.66 -12.73 11.71
N TRP A 93 5.60 -12.02 12.07
CA TRP A 93 4.24 -12.55 12.16
C TRP A 93 3.24 -11.81 11.28
N SER A 94 3.71 -10.90 10.44
CA SER A 94 2.87 -10.03 9.60
C SER A 94 3.26 -10.12 8.13
N ALA A 95 2.27 -9.91 7.27
CA ALA A 95 2.42 -9.57 5.87
C ALA A 95 1.65 -8.25 5.64
N THR A 96 2.36 -7.13 5.61
CA THR A 96 1.76 -5.79 5.79
C THR A 96 1.61 -5.00 4.50
N GLU A 97 2.27 -5.43 3.42
CA GLU A 97 2.15 -4.86 2.09
C GLU A 97 2.22 -6.01 1.10
N VAL A 98 1.27 -6.09 0.17
CA VAL A 98 1.24 -7.15 -0.84
C VAL A 98 0.64 -6.63 -2.13
N LYS A 99 1.35 -6.80 -3.25
CA LYS A 99 0.89 -6.37 -4.57
C LYS A 99 1.16 -7.44 -5.61
N VAL A 100 0.19 -7.63 -6.50
CA VAL A 100 0.41 -8.36 -7.76
C VAL A 100 1.06 -7.39 -8.75
N VAL A 101 2.20 -7.79 -9.30
CA VAL A 101 3.03 -6.96 -10.17
C VAL A 101 3.46 -7.73 -11.43
N ALA A 102 4.24 -7.08 -12.29
CA ALA A 102 4.76 -7.68 -13.53
C ALA A 102 3.65 -8.32 -14.39
N LYS A 103 2.54 -7.59 -14.61
CA LYS A 103 1.37 -8.08 -15.37
C LYS A 103 0.77 -9.37 -14.83
N GLY A 104 0.84 -9.60 -13.52
CA GLY A 104 0.21 -10.75 -12.89
C GLY A 104 1.09 -11.98 -12.77
N THR A 105 2.39 -11.89 -13.06
CA THR A 105 3.30 -13.05 -12.97
C THR A 105 4.14 -13.07 -11.70
N LYS A 106 4.08 -12.01 -10.89
CA LYS A 106 4.84 -11.89 -9.64
C LYS A 106 4.01 -11.23 -8.55
N ILE A 107 4.36 -11.52 -7.31
CA ILE A 107 3.89 -10.84 -6.12
C ILE A 107 5.08 -10.19 -5.42
N VAL A 108 4.94 -8.93 -5.03
CA VAL A 108 5.87 -8.30 -4.09
C VAL A 108 5.19 -8.13 -2.75
N ALA A 109 5.96 -8.29 -1.68
CA ALA A 109 5.42 -8.14 -0.34
C ALA A 109 6.46 -7.64 0.67
N ILE A 110 5.97 -7.00 1.73
CA ILE A 110 6.68 -6.91 3.01
C ILE A 110 6.10 -7.98 3.92
N ILE A 111 6.92 -8.96 4.28
CA ILE A 111 6.54 -10.09 5.12
C ILE A 111 7.65 -10.46 6.10
N GLY A 112 7.26 -10.74 7.34
CA GLY A 112 8.20 -10.96 8.44
C GLY A 112 9.08 -9.73 8.64
N TYR A 113 10.39 -9.90 8.51
CA TYR A 113 11.38 -8.81 8.50
C TYR A 113 12.05 -8.69 7.13
N SER A 114 11.30 -8.88 6.05
CA SER A 114 11.84 -8.87 4.69
C SER A 114 10.91 -8.22 3.68
N ALA A 115 11.50 -7.69 2.60
CA ALA A 115 10.78 -7.46 1.35
C ALA A 115 11.13 -8.58 0.38
N VAL A 116 10.12 -9.12 -0.31
CA VAL A 116 10.25 -10.30 -1.18
C VAL A 116 9.63 -10.07 -2.56
N VAL A 117 10.19 -10.76 -3.56
CA VAL A 117 9.59 -10.97 -4.88
C VAL A 117 9.33 -12.47 -5.02
N ILE A 118 8.07 -12.84 -5.22
CA ILE A 118 7.59 -14.21 -5.31
C ILE A 118 7.06 -14.43 -6.72
N LYS A 119 7.44 -15.54 -7.36
CA LYS A 119 6.84 -15.95 -8.63
C LYS A 119 5.38 -16.32 -8.41
N TYR A 120 4.49 -15.71 -9.20
CA TYR A 120 3.05 -15.98 -9.17
C TYR A 120 2.63 -16.46 -10.56
N THR A 121 2.80 -17.76 -10.78
CA THR A 121 2.43 -18.42 -12.04
C THR A 121 1.63 -19.68 -11.73
N PRO A 122 0.37 -19.52 -11.25
CA PRO A 122 -0.45 -20.66 -10.89
C PRO A 122 -0.49 -21.69 -12.01
N ARG A 123 -0.24 -22.96 -11.69
CA ARG A 123 -0.13 -24.13 -12.59
C ARG A 123 1.26 -24.39 -13.19
N GLU A 124 2.24 -23.53 -12.96
CA GLU A 124 3.64 -23.82 -13.30
C GLU A 124 4.38 -24.49 -12.13
N GLN A 125 5.45 -25.23 -12.42
CA GLN A 125 6.22 -25.97 -11.40
C GLN A 125 7.00 -25.07 -10.44
N ASP A 126 7.36 -23.87 -10.89
CA ASP A 126 8.11 -22.88 -10.13
C ASP A 126 7.23 -21.76 -9.57
N ASP A 127 5.89 -21.93 -9.60
CA ASP A 127 4.97 -21.11 -8.82
C ASP A 127 5.44 -21.06 -7.36
N LYS A 128 5.20 -19.93 -6.68
CA LYS A 128 5.53 -19.71 -5.26
C LYS A 128 7.02 -19.60 -4.94
N MET A 129 7.92 -19.73 -5.91
CA MET A 129 9.35 -19.59 -5.68
C MET A 129 9.72 -18.14 -5.35
N VAL A 130 10.55 -17.94 -4.32
CA VAL A 130 11.12 -16.62 -4.02
C VAL A 130 12.26 -16.33 -5.00
N GLU A 131 12.10 -15.28 -5.81
CA GLU A 131 13.09 -14.85 -6.80
C GLU A 131 14.11 -13.86 -6.22
N PHE A 132 13.66 -13.03 -5.27
CA PHE A 132 14.49 -12.05 -4.60
C PHE A 132 13.97 -11.78 -3.19
N ALA A 133 14.87 -11.49 -2.26
CA ALA A 133 14.52 -11.02 -0.93
C ALA A 133 15.61 -10.12 -0.36
N VAL A 134 15.23 -9.19 0.52
CA VAL A 134 16.14 -8.38 1.33
C VAL A 134 15.62 -8.27 2.75
N CYS A 135 16.50 -8.37 3.74
CA CYS A 135 16.16 -8.13 5.14
C CYS A 135 15.89 -6.64 5.39
N LEU A 136 14.85 -6.36 6.16
CA LEU A 136 14.42 -5.03 6.57
C LEU A 136 14.98 -4.70 7.95
N ASN A 137 16.30 -4.57 8.05
CA ASN A 137 17.00 -4.21 9.29
C ASN A 137 17.69 -2.84 9.16
N GLY A 138 18.11 -2.29 10.31
CA GLY A 138 18.80 -0.99 10.35
C GLY A 138 17.92 0.12 9.76
N LYS A 139 18.39 0.74 8.67
CA LYS A 139 17.69 1.86 8.01
C LYS A 139 16.36 1.47 7.36
N LEU A 140 16.14 0.18 7.09
CA LEU A 140 14.88 -0.36 6.55
C LEU A 140 13.99 -0.98 7.63
N GLY A 141 14.35 -0.87 8.93
CA GLY A 141 13.61 -1.49 10.04
C GLY A 141 12.14 -1.06 10.15
N ASN A 142 11.80 0.08 9.56
CA ASN A 142 10.44 0.62 9.49
C ASN A 142 9.96 0.78 8.03
N ALA A 143 10.37 -0.11 7.14
CA ALA A 143 9.80 -0.18 5.80
C ALA A 143 8.29 -0.43 5.86
N HIS A 144 7.53 0.23 4.99
CA HIS A 144 6.06 0.16 4.98
C HIS A 144 5.47 -0.18 3.62
N THR A 145 6.17 0.15 2.54
CA THR A 145 5.67 -0.09 1.19
C THR A 145 6.79 -0.56 0.28
N VAL A 146 6.41 -1.39 -0.67
CA VAL A 146 7.26 -1.94 -1.72
C VAL A 146 6.56 -1.77 -3.07
N GLU A 147 7.34 -1.51 -4.10
CA GLU A 147 6.84 -1.38 -5.47
C GLU A 147 7.84 -1.96 -6.47
N MET A 148 7.33 -2.67 -7.48
CA MET A 148 8.18 -3.20 -8.55
C MET A 148 8.22 -2.21 -9.71
N LEU A 149 9.43 -1.89 -10.16
CA LEU A 149 9.67 -1.00 -11.28
C LEU A 149 10.14 -1.79 -12.51
N PRO A 150 10.17 -1.18 -13.71
CA PRO A 150 10.75 -1.81 -14.89
C PRO A 150 12.21 -2.24 -14.68
N GLY A 151 12.65 -3.23 -15.44
CA GLY A 151 14.02 -3.77 -15.34
C GLY A 151 14.25 -4.70 -14.14
N ASN A 152 13.19 -5.21 -13.50
CA ASN A 152 13.26 -5.98 -12.25
C ASN A 152 13.96 -5.19 -11.14
N LEU A 153 13.56 -3.94 -10.97
CA LEU A 153 13.97 -3.15 -9.81
C LEU A 153 12.89 -3.22 -8.73
N LEU A 154 13.32 -3.27 -7.48
CA LEU A 154 12.43 -3.26 -6.32
C LEU A 154 12.69 -1.99 -5.52
N ALA A 155 11.69 -1.10 -5.46
CA ALA A 155 11.71 0.07 -4.60
C ALA A 155 11.09 -0.29 -3.24
N ILE A 156 11.77 0.08 -2.16
CA ILE A 156 11.31 -0.10 -0.77
C ILE A 156 11.40 1.27 -0.10
N ALA A 157 10.33 1.67 0.58
CA ALA A 157 10.31 2.94 1.30
C ALA A 157 9.96 2.76 2.77
N THR A 158 10.41 3.72 3.58
CA THR A 158 10.28 3.68 5.04
C THR A 158 9.46 4.82 5.59
N THR A 159 8.87 4.60 6.76
CA THR A 159 8.21 5.65 7.55
C THR A 159 9.21 6.50 8.34
N GLY A 160 10.45 6.60 7.87
CA GLY A 160 11.55 7.22 8.62
C GLY A 160 11.32 8.72 8.80
N GLN A 161 11.67 9.23 9.98
CA GLN A 161 11.48 10.62 10.39
C GLN A 161 12.70 11.51 10.09
N LYS A 162 13.85 10.90 9.78
CA LYS A 162 15.12 11.57 9.52
C LYS A 162 15.24 12.01 8.06
N GLN A 163 16.09 13.01 7.80
CA GLN A 163 16.34 13.52 6.44
C GLN A 163 16.92 12.48 5.48
N ASP A 164 17.60 11.46 6.00
CA ASP A 164 18.14 10.34 5.22
C ASP A 164 17.14 9.21 5.00
N ALA A 165 15.89 9.35 5.46
CA ALA A 165 14.78 8.48 5.10
C ALA A 165 14.34 8.70 3.64
N GLY A 166 13.68 7.70 3.06
CA GLY A 166 13.18 7.76 1.69
C GLY A 166 13.12 6.40 1.03
N ILE A 167 13.47 6.36 -0.26
CA ILE A 167 13.31 5.19 -1.14
C ILE A 167 14.66 4.52 -1.39
N TRP A 168 14.69 3.20 -1.23
CA TRP A 168 15.82 2.33 -1.47
C TRP A 168 15.49 1.42 -2.65
N VAL A 169 16.29 1.49 -3.72
CA VAL A 169 16.06 0.72 -4.95
C VAL A 169 17.09 -0.39 -5.06
N TYR A 170 16.61 -1.61 -5.27
CA TYR A 170 17.41 -2.82 -5.42
C TYR A 170 17.28 -3.39 -6.82
N ASP A 171 18.35 -4.00 -7.33
CA ASP A 171 18.29 -4.87 -8.50
C ASP A 171 17.80 -6.26 -8.06
N SER A 172 16.57 -6.60 -8.42
CA SER A 172 15.94 -7.86 -8.03
C SER A 172 16.31 -9.04 -8.95
N ASN A 173 17.20 -8.86 -9.92
CA ASN A 173 17.72 -9.97 -10.74
C ASN A 173 18.80 -10.80 -10.00
N ARG A 174 19.32 -10.29 -8.88
CA ARG A 174 20.46 -10.89 -8.18
C ARG A 174 20.19 -11.02 -6.69
N MET A 175 19.85 -12.23 -6.25
CA MET A 175 19.72 -12.54 -4.83
C MET A 175 21.08 -12.96 -4.25
N THR A 176 21.61 -12.15 -3.33
CA THR A 176 22.83 -12.45 -2.54
C THR A 176 22.47 -12.58 -1.07
N ASN A 177 23.43 -12.97 -0.20
CA ASN A 177 23.20 -13.04 1.26
C ASN A 177 22.81 -11.70 1.90
N SER A 178 23.22 -10.58 1.30
CA SER A 178 22.97 -9.22 1.78
C SER A 178 22.90 -8.28 0.56
N PRO A 179 21.75 -8.24 -0.14
CA PRO A 179 21.58 -7.35 -1.28
C PRO A 179 21.83 -5.91 -0.87
N LYS A 180 22.49 -5.14 -1.74
CA LYS A 180 22.75 -3.72 -1.53
C LYS A 180 21.87 -2.90 -2.48
N PRO A 181 21.37 -1.74 -2.04
CA PRO A 181 20.63 -0.86 -2.93
C PRO A 181 21.57 -0.35 -4.03
N ILE A 182 21.06 -0.27 -5.26
CA ILE A 182 21.75 0.36 -6.39
C ILE A 182 21.51 1.87 -6.43
N GLN A 183 20.48 2.32 -5.71
CA GLN A 183 20.15 3.73 -5.54
C GLN A 183 19.44 3.95 -4.19
N ILE A 184 19.79 5.03 -3.51
CA ILE A 184 19.10 5.55 -2.32
C ILE A 184 18.65 6.96 -2.63
N ILE A 185 17.39 7.27 -2.35
CA ILE A 185 16.73 8.54 -2.68
C ILE A 185 16.17 9.13 -1.38
N PRO A 186 16.94 10.00 -0.70
CA PRO A 186 16.44 10.67 0.48
C PRO A 186 15.47 11.79 0.11
N GLY A 187 14.72 12.28 1.10
CA GLY A 187 14.05 13.59 1.03
C GLY A 187 12.59 13.54 1.46
N VAL A 188 11.79 12.63 0.91
CA VAL A 188 10.42 12.41 1.40
C VAL A 188 10.48 11.52 2.62
N ARG A 189 9.86 11.97 3.71
CA ARG A 189 9.83 11.27 4.99
C ARG A 189 8.48 10.60 5.19
N ALA A 190 8.40 9.71 6.18
CA ALA A 190 7.16 9.03 6.54
C ALA A 190 6.41 8.44 5.33
N ILE A 191 7.11 7.75 4.42
CA ILE A 191 6.49 7.17 3.22
C ILE A 191 5.70 5.93 3.62
N HIS A 192 4.39 5.94 3.37
CA HIS A 192 3.48 4.84 3.69
C HIS A 192 2.96 4.11 2.44
N GLY A 193 2.89 4.80 1.29
CA GLY A 193 2.41 4.22 0.03
C GLY A 193 3.30 4.56 -1.15
N MET A 194 3.47 3.61 -2.06
CA MET A 194 4.07 3.81 -3.37
C MET A 194 3.20 3.21 -4.46
N LEU A 195 3.22 3.79 -5.65
CA LEU A 195 2.50 3.29 -6.81
C LEU A 195 3.31 3.52 -8.09
N TRP A 196 3.51 2.47 -8.86
CA TRP A 196 4.10 2.59 -10.19
C TRP A 196 3.06 3.01 -11.24
N ASP A 197 3.32 4.13 -11.89
CA ASP A 197 2.55 4.63 -13.02
C ASP A 197 3.21 4.26 -14.34
N GLN A 198 2.69 3.20 -14.95
CA GLN A 198 3.19 2.68 -16.22
C GLN A 198 3.03 3.68 -17.38
N THR A 199 2.03 4.56 -17.35
CA THR A 199 1.80 5.51 -18.46
C THR A 199 2.81 6.65 -18.40
N ALA A 200 3.04 7.20 -17.22
CA ALA A 200 3.97 8.31 -17.03
C ALA A 200 5.41 7.85 -16.74
N GLN A 201 5.68 6.55 -16.68
CA GLN A 201 6.96 5.97 -16.24
C GLN A 201 7.45 6.64 -14.94
N THR A 202 6.57 6.75 -13.95
CA THR A 202 6.79 7.50 -12.73
C THR A 202 6.43 6.65 -11.51
N LEU A 203 7.32 6.59 -10.52
CA LEU A 203 6.99 6.08 -9.20
C LEU A 203 6.40 7.22 -8.36
N TRP A 204 5.15 7.10 -7.95
CA TRP A 204 4.53 8.03 -7.00
C TRP A 204 4.73 7.53 -5.57
N ALA A 205 5.10 8.42 -4.66
CA ALA A 205 5.27 8.12 -3.25
C ALA A 205 4.40 9.07 -2.41
N ALA A 206 3.65 8.49 -1.48
CA ALA A 206 2.84 9.18 -0.47
C ALA A 206 3.61 9.24 0.85
N GLY A 207 3.87 10.44 1.33
CA GLY A 207 4.48 10.66 2.65
C GLY A 207 4.32 12.10 3.10
N ASN A 208 5.32 12.61 3.80
CA ASN A 208 5.30 13.91 4.44
C ASN A 208 6.49 14.80 4.02
N THR A 209 6.27 16.12 4.01
CA THR A 209 7.30 17.11 3.67
C THR A 209 8.40 17.22 4.74
N ASP A 210 8.08 16.91 5.99
CA ASP A 210 9.00 16.84 7.11
C ASP A 210 8.67 15.67 8.05
N ALA A 211 9.38 15.52 9.16
CA ALA A 211 9.12 14.49 10.17
C ALA A 211 7.66 14.57 10.64
N ALA A 212 6.92 13.48 10.42
CA ALA A 212 5.54 13.34 10.85
C ALA A 212 5.43 13.38 12.38
N ASP A 213 6.44 12.96 13.13
CA ASP A 213 6.43 13.02 14.60
C ASP A 213 6.54 14.45 15.19
N GLY A 214 6.69 15.47 14.34
CA GLY A 214 6.80 16.89 14.72
C GLY A 214 8.21 17.35 15.09
N THR A 215 9.23 16.48 15.05
CA THR A 215 10.61 16.85 15.39
C THR A 215 11.29 17.78 14.38
N GLY A 216 10.79 17.84 13.15
CA GLY A 216 11.31 18.70 12.08
C GLY A 216 10.62 20.06 11.91
N GLY A 217 9.41 20.21 12.46
CA GLY A 217 8.56 21.39 12.26
C GLY A 217 7.15 21.00 11.82
N VAL A 218 6.45 21.93 11.14
CA VAL A 218 5.14 21.66 10.54
C VAL A 218 5.32 20.77 9.32
N SER A 219 4.55 19.68 9.24
CA SER A 219 4.65 18.70 8.17
C SER A 219 3.33 18.57 7.41
N TYR A 220 3.42 18.56 6.08
CA TYR A 220 2.29 18.48 5.17
C TYR A 220 2.32 17.14 4.43
N GLY A 221 1.15 16.58 4.15
CA GLY A 221 1.03 15.45 3.24
C GLY A 221 1.54 15.81 1.85
N ILE A 222 2.34 14.93 1.24
CA ILE A 222 2.93 15.12 -0.09
C ILE A 222 2.81 13.85 -0.94
N ILE A 223 2.47 14.05 -2.22
CA ILE A 223 2.58 13.05 -3.28
C ILE A 223 3.76 13.44 -4.17
N GLN A 224 4.86 12.71 -4.08
CA GLN A 224 6.09 12.95 -4.84
C GLN A 224 6.24 11.93 -5.98
N GLY A 225 6.36 12.42 -7.20
CA GLY A 225 6.69 11.61 -8.37
C GLY A 225 8.20 11.49 -8.57
N TYR A 226 8.67 10.31 -8.95
CA TYR A 226 10.03 10.04 -9.37
C TYR A 226 10.01 9.45 -10.78
N LYS A 227 10.55 10.19 -11.76
CA LYS A 227 10.62 9.74 -13.15
C LYS A 227 11.67 8.66 -13.30
N TYR A 228 11.32 7.59 -14.00
CA TYR A 228 12.24 6.51 -14.32
C TYR A 228 13.06 6.83 -15.57
N ASP A 229 14.37 6.83 -15.41
CA ASP A 229 15.34 6.88 -16.49
C ASP A 229 15.73 5.44 -16.85
N GLN A 230 15.18 4.95 -17.96
CA GLN A 230 15.42 3.60 -18.46
C GLN A 230 16.86 3.38 -18.91
N ILE A 231 17.55 4.42 -19.41
CA ILE A 231 18.94 4.29 -19.88
C ILE A 231 19.86 4.04 -18.68
N ARG A 232 19.62 4.74 -17.57
CA ARG A 232 20.44 4.64 -16.37
C ARG A 232 19.92 3.62 -15.36
N ASN A 233 18.71 3.07 -15.57
CA ASN A 233 17.99 2.25 -14.60
C ASN A 233 17.88 2.94 -13.22
N ARG A 234 17.52 4.23 -13.22
CA ARG A 234 17.45 5.04 -12.00
C ARG A 234 16.20 5.89 -11.96
N LEU A 235 15.77 6.21 -10.76
CA LEU A 235 14.73 7.20 -10.51
C LEU A 235 15.34 8.59 -10.35
N THR A 236 14.64 9.60 -10.84
CA THR A 236 15.01 11.02 -10.69
C THR A 236 13.81 11.79 -10.15
N LYS A 237 14.05 12.81 -9.33
CA LYS A 237 12.97 13.60 -8.73
C LYS A 237 12.14 14.25 -9.84
N GLY A 238 10.82 14.09 -9.76
CA GLY A 238 9.85 14.64 -10.70
C GLY A 238 8.90 15.62 -10.04
N ALA A 239 7.68 15.71 -10.59
CA ALA A 239 6.62 16.55 -10.06
C ALA A 239 6.25 16.15 -8.63
N SER A 240 5.83 17.13 -7.82
CA SER A 240 5.39 16.92 -6.44
C SER A 240 4.16 17.76 -6.16
N TYR A 241 3.26 17.22 -5.35
CA TYR A 241 2.03 17.89 -4.97
C TYR A 241 1.88 17.81 -3.45
N THR A 242 1.79 18.97 -2.80
CA THR A 242 1.69 19.09 -1.35
C THR A 242 0.31 19.58 -0.97
N MET A 243 -0.29 18.96 0.03
CA MET A 243 -1.56 19.42 0.58
C MET A 243 -1.41 20.83 1.15
N THR A 244 -2.42 21.67 0.96
CA THR A 244 -2.36 23.08 1.41
C THR A 244 -2.60 23.26 2.90
N PHE A 245 -2.85 22.17 3.63
CA PHE A 245 -3.08 22.17 5.07
C PHE A 245 -2.26 21.07 5.74
N ALA A 246 -1.93 21.33 7.00
CA ALA A 246 -1.32 20.38 7.92
C ALA A 246 -2.24 20.25 9.13
N ARG A 247 -2.48 19.01 9.58
CA ARG A 247 -3.30 18.73 10.76
C ARG A 247 -2.57 17.75 11.64
N GLN A 248 -2.65 17.95 12.95
CA GLN A 248 -2.18 16.96 13.90
C GLN A 248 -3.26 15.91 14.19
N LEU A 249 -2.79 14.74 14.61
CA LEU A 249 -3.60 13.56 14.88
C LEU A 249 -4.33 13.57 16.21
N GLY A 250 -4.18 14.62 17.02
CA GLY A 250 -4.80 14.72 18.36
C GLY A 250 -6.32 14.52 18.38
N THR A 251 -7.02 14.78 17.27
CA THR A 251 -8.46 14.47 17.15
C THR A 251 -8.74 12.96 17.28
N GLU A 252 -7.98 12.10 16.59
CA GLU A 252 -8.18 10.64 16.59
C GLU A 252 -7.36 9.95 17.70
N TRP A 253 -6.21 10.52 18.06
CA TRP A 253 -5.18 9.85 18.85
C TRP A 253 -4.88 10.57 20.18
N GLU A 254 -5.83 11.31 20.74
CA GLU A 254 -5.65 12.04 22.01
C GLU A 254 -5.15 11.12 23.13
N GLY A 255 -4.25 11.65 23.97
CA GLY A 255 -3.66 10.89 25.09
C GLY A 255 -2.62 9.85 24.68
N THR A 256 -2.35 9.68 23.38
CA THR A 256 -1.28 8.80 22.88
C THR A 256 -0.06 9.60 22.41
N PRO A 257 1.12 8.96 22.26
CA PRO A 257 2.29 9.60 21.65
C PRO A 257 2.04 10.12 20.22
N PHE A 258 1.04 9.58 19.52
CA PHE A 258 0.70 9.96 18.15
C PHE A 258 -0.11 11.26 18.07
N ALA A 259 -0.68 11.76 19.16
CA ALA A 259 -1.51 12.98 19.14
C ALA A 259 -0.82 14.20 18.51
N LYS A 260 0.51 14.28 18.62
CA LYS A 260 1.32 15.38 18.08
C LYS A 260 1.81 15.14 16.65
N TRP A 261 1.58 13.94 16.12
CA TRP A 261 2.03 13.60 14.78
C TRP A 261 1.20 14.36 13.76
N TRP A 262 1.84 14.70 12.65
CA TRP A 262 1.22 15.32 11.49
C TRP A 262 0.59 14.27 10.60
N ASP A 263 -0.67 14.49 10.28
CA ASP A 263 -1.46 13.67 9.37
C ASP A 263 -0.85 13.68 7.96
N GLY A 264 -0.98 12.56 7.27
CA GLY A 264 -0.34 12.31 5.99
C GLY A 264 -1.01 11.19 5.20
N PRO A 265 -0.71 11.09 3.90
CA PRO A 265 -1.26 10.05 3.05
C PRO A 265 -0.68 8.67 3.44
N HIS A 266 -1.57 7.70 3.68
CA HIS A 266 -1.22 6.34 4.10
C HIS A 266 -1.05 5.35 2.95
N ASP A 267 -1.69 5.59 1.82
CA ASP A 267 -1.62 4.73 0.65
C ASP A 267 -1.93 5.51 -0.64
N LEU A 268 -1.66 4.91 -1.80
CA LEU A 268 -1.97 5.44 -3.13
C LEU A 268 -2.81 4.44 -3.91
N VAL A 269 -4.07 4.82 -4.16
CA VAL A 269 -5.03 3.96 -4.84
C VAL A 269 -5.37 4.57 -6.21
N PRO A 270 -4.96 3.96 -7.33
CA PRO A 270 -5.33 4.48 -8.64
C PRO A 270 -6.82 4.32 -8.87
N VAL A 271 -7.45 5.35 -9.42
CA VAL A 271 -8.80 5.26 -9.97
C VAL A 271 -8.71 4.72 -11.40
N PRO A 272 -9.37 3.59 -11.71
CA PRO A 272 -9.33 3.01 -13.05
C PRO A 272 -9.73 4.02 -14.14
N SER A 273 -9.02 3.98 -15.27
CA SER A 273 -9.25 4.83 -16.44
C SER A 273 -9.14 6.35 -16.19
N GLN A 274 -8.65 6.78 -15.03
CA GLN A 274 -8.50 8.20 -14.68
C GLN A 274 -7.08 8.50 -14.23
N ARG A 275 -6.64 9.75 -14.45
CA ARG A 275 -5.38 10.27 -13.90
C ARG A 275 -5.59 10.77 -12.47
N VAL A 276 -6.27 9.97 -11.64
CA VAL A 276 -6.63 10.32 -10.27
C VAL A 276 -6.11 9.25 -9.33
N LEU A 277 -5.49 9.67 -8.22
CA LEU A 277 -5.16 8.81 -7.10
C LEU A 277 -6.06 9.18 -5.92
N LEU A 278 -6.66 8.18 -5.28
CA LEU A 278 -7.21 8.32 -3.94
C LEU A 278 -6.11 8.02 -2.94
N PHE A 279 -6.13 8.72 -1.82
CA PHE A 279 -5.23 8.44 -0.71
C PHE A 279 -5.97 8.65 0.61
N PRO A 280 -6.01 7.64 1.48
CA PRO A 280 -6.48 7.82 2.84
C PRO A 280 -5.46 8.58 3.67
N THR A 281 -5.96 9.24 4.70
CA THR A 281 -5.22 9.83 5.82
C THR A 281 -5.81 9.28 7.11
N ASP A 282 -5.26 9.65 8.26
CA ASP A 282 -5.87 9.24 9.53
C ASP A 282 -7.28 9.82 9.71
N ARG A 283 -7.57 10.97 9.10
CA ARG A 283 -8.82 11.69 9.35
C ARG A 283 -9.89 11.51 8.28
N ASP A 284 -9.49 11.38 7.02
CA ASP A 284 -10.41 11.30 5.89
C ASP A 284 -9.73 10.67 4.65
N ILE A 285 -10.48 10.55 3.56
CA ILE A 285 -9.97 10.23 2.22
C ILE A 285 -9.87 11.50 1.38
N HIS A 286 -8.84 11.54 0.55
CA HIS A 286 -8.60 12.61 -0.41
C HIS A 286 -8.32 12.02 -1.79
N ALA A 287 -8.36 12.90 -2.79
CA ALA A 287 -7.95 12.55 -4.15
C ALA A 287 -7.03 13.62 -4.72
N ILE A 288 -6.18 13.22 -5.67
CA ILE A 288 -5.40 14.13 -6.49
C ILE A 288 -5.52 13.77 -7.96
N ASN A 289 -5.77 14.77 -8.81
CA ASN A 289 -5.66 14.62 -10.26
C ASN A 289 -4.22 14.87 -10.70
N LEU A 290 -3.52 13.81 -11.11
CA LEU A 290 -2.10 13.85 -11.49
C LEU A 290 -1.81 14.69 -12.73
N SER A 291 -2.81 14.95 -13.57
CA SER A 291 -2.64 15.80 -14.77
C SER A 291 -2.68 17.29 -14.44
N THR A 292 -3.32 17.67 -13.34
CA THR A 292 -3.50 19.08 -12.96
C THR A 292 -2.85 19.45 -11.63
N GLY A 293 -2.50 18.46 -10.80
CA GLY A 293 -2.02 18.65 -9.44
C GLY A 293 -3.10 19.09 -8.45
N VAL A 294 -4.37 19.14 -8.86
CA VAL A 294 -5.47 19.62 -8.03
C VAL A 294 -5.92 18.52 -7.08
N PHE A 295 -5.99 18.87 -5.80
CA PHE A 295 -6.54 18.01 -4.75
C PHE A 295 -8.06 18.17 -4.63
N ASN A 296 -8.75 17.07 -4.34
CA ASN A 296 -10.11 17.06 -3.82
C ASN A 296 -10.07 16.59 -2.36
N HIS A 297 -10.50 17.47 -1.45
CA HIS A 297 -10.53 17.20 -0.01
C HIS A 297 -11.93 16.89 0.54
N ASN A 298 -12.95 16.85 -0.33
CA ASN A 298 -14.32 16.57 0.07
C ASN A 298 -14.55 15.05 0.19
N GLY A 299 -14.29 14.51 1.38
CA GLY A 299 -14.43 13.08 1.67
C GLY A 299 -15.82 12.52 1.35
N THR A 300 -16.88 13.27 1.63
CA THR A 300 -18.27 12.87 1.31
C THR A 300 -18.50 12.74 -0.20
N GLN A 301 -17.99 13.69 -1.00
CA GLN A 301 -18.06 13.60 -2.46
C GLN A 301 -17.28 12.40 -2.97
N LEU A 302 -16.07 12.18 -2.47
CA LEU A 302 -15.22 11.05 -2.86
C LEU A 302 -15.84 9.71 -2.45
N GLU A 303 -16.53 9.67 -1.32
CA GLU A 303 -17.25 8.49 -0.87
C GLU A 303 -18.39 8.12 -1.82
N MET A 304 -19.25 9.09 -2.15
CA MET A 304 -20.35 8.88 -3.10
C MET A 304 -19.83 8.47 -4.49
N GLN A 305 -18.71 9.07 -4.91
CA GLN A 305 -18.16 8.84 -6.24
C GLN A 305 -17.39 7.52 -6.37
N TYR A 306 -16.59 7.16 -5.37
CA TYR A 306 -15.63 6.07 -5.47
C TYR A 306 -15.83 4.97 -4.43
N LEU A 307 -16.38 5.26 -3.25
CA LEU A 307 -16.53 4.31 -2.14
C LEU A 307 -17.96 3.77 -2.02
N ARG A 308 -18.64 3.50 -3.14
CA ARG A 308 -20.01 2.97 -3.11
C ARG A 308 -20.10 1.72 -2.23
N GLY A 309 -21.05 1.74 -1.29
CA GLY A 309 -21.26 0.66 -0.33
C GLY A 309 -20.39 0.74 0.92
N PHE A 310 -19.55 1.78 1.04
CA PHE A 310 -18.84 2.07 2.28
C PHE A 310 -19.84 2.29 3.42
N ARG A 311 -19.48 1.75 4.58
CA ARG A 311 -20.18 1.95 5.83
C ARG A 311 -19.12 2.22 6.88
N GLU A 312 -19.28 3.33 7.58
CA GLU A 312 -18.45 3.62 8.74
C GLU A 312 -18.53 2.47 9.76
N LEU A 313 -17.41 2.18 10.43
CA LEU A 313 -17.39 1.20 11.50
C LEU A 313 -17.83 1.87 12.80
N GLY A 314 -19.10 1.67 13.16
CA GLY A 314 -19.70 2.30 14.33
C GLY A 314 -19.88 3.80 14.12
N ASN A 315 -19.74 4.58 15.19
CA ASN A 315 -19.83 6.04 15.14
C ASN A 315 -18.44 6.65 15.44
N ARG A 316 -17.57 6.69 14.43
CA ARG A 316 -16.20 7.19 14.58
C ARG A 316 -16.21 8.68 14.88
N THR A 317 -16.08 9.01 16.15
CA THR A 317 -16.02 10.39 16.65
C THR A 317 -14.71 10.57 17.41
N GLY A 318 -13.93 11.59 17.03
CA GLY A 318 -12.69 11.97 17.71
C GLY A 318 -12.96 12.49 19.13
N TYR A 319 -11.91 12.63 19.92
CA TYR A 319 -12.02 13.06 21.32
C TYR A 319 -12.58 14.49 21.47
N ASN A 320 -12.37 15.34 20.46
CA ASN A 320 -12.95 16.68 20.35
C ASN A 320 -14.41 16.71 19.84
N LYS A 321 -15.07 15.54 19.74
CA LYS A 321 -16.42 15.34 19.18
C LYS A 321 -16.55 15.53 17.67
N GLU A 322 -15.44 15.62 16.94
CA GLU A 322 -15.46 15.67 15.48
C GLU A 322 -15.81 14.30 14.89
N HIS A 323 -16.80 14.25 13.99
CA HIS A 323 -17.18 13.02 13.30
C HIS A 323 -16.20 12.73 12.16
N LEU A 324 -15.57 11.55 12.19
CA LEU A 324 -14.53 11.08 11.27
C LEU A 324 -14.95 9.77 10.59
N PRO A 325 -16.00 9.78 9.75
CA PRO A 325 -16.63 8.55 9.23
C PRO A 325 -15.70 7.67 8.38
N ARG A 326 -14.58 8.22 7.89
CA ARG A 326 -13.65 7.57 6.95
C ARG A 326 -12.25 7.38 7.52
N SER A 327 -12.02 7.66 8.81
CA SER A 327 -10.71 7.47 9.46
C SER A 327 -10.25 6.01 9.46
N ASP A 328 -11.17 5.04 9.41
CA ASP A 328 -10.86 3.61 9.33
C ASP A 328 -10.20 3.18 8.02
N ILE A 329 -10.30 3.99 6.97
CA ILE A 329 -9.70 3.65 5.69
C ILE A 329 -8.20 3.95 5.81
N LYS A 330 -7.36 2.92 5.87
CA LYS A 330 -5.89 3.08 5.85
C LYS A 330 -5.25 2.64 4.52
N SER A 331 -5.97 1.86 3.72
CA SER A 331 -5.60 1.45 2.35
C SER A 331 -6.85 0.97 1.60
N ARG A 332 -6.83 0.99 0.26
CA ARG A 332 -7.86 0.40 -0.60
C ARG A 332 -7.27 -0.06 -1.94
N THR A 333 -7.85 -1.09 -2.55
CA THR A 333 -7.60 -1.40 -3.97
C THR A 333 -8.87 -1.20 -4.79
N CYS A 334 -8.72 -0.63 -6.00
CA CYS A 334 -9.79 -0.52 -6.97
C CYS A 334 -9.51 -1.49 -8.13
N PRO A 335 -10.36 -2.49 -8.37
CA PRO A 335 -10.17 -3.38 -9.51
C PRO A 335 -10.33 -2.62 -10.83
N ALA A 336 -9.40 -2.83 -11.76
CA ALA A 336 -9.64 -2.48 -13.16
C ALA A 336 -10.66 -3.47 -13.75
N SER A 337 -11.70 -2.96 -14.40
CA SER A 337 -12.49 -3.79 -15.31
C SER A 337 -11.71 -3.94 -16.62
N GLU A 338 -11.67 -5.15 -17.19
CA GLU A 338 -11.19 -5.30 -18.56
C GLU A 338 -12.11 -4.49 -19.49
N PRO A 339 -11.58 -3.74 -20.46
CA PRO A 339 -12.41 -3.16 -21.50
C PRO A 339 -13.08 -4.31 -22.25
N THR A 340 -14.41 -4.38 -22.15
CA THR A 340 -15.21 -5.27 -22.97
C THR A 340 -14.86 -5.00 -24.43
N LYS A 341 -14.30 -5.99 -25.12
CA LYS A 341 -14.20 -5.94 -26.57
C LYS A 341 -15.63 -5.79 -27.10
N SER A 342 -15.97 -4.60 -27.61
CA SER A 342 -17.17 -4.43 -28.42
C SER A 342 -17.01 -5.36 -29.63
N ALA A 343 -17.89 -6.35 -29.73
CA ALA A 343 -17.99 -7.22 -30.89
C ALA A 343 -18.43 -6.43 -32.13
#